data_AF-A0A956EHU1-F1
#
_entry.id   AF-A0A956EHU1-F1
#
_cell.length_a   1.000
_cell.length_b   1.000
_cell.length_c   1.000
_cell.angle_alpha   90.00
_cell.angle_beta   90.00
_cell.angle_gamma   90.00
#
_symmetry.space_group_name_H-M   'P 1'
#
loop_
_entity.id
_entity.type
_entity.pdbx_description
1 polymer ?
#
loop_
_entity_poly.entity_id
_entity_poly.type
_entity_poly.pdbx_seq_one_letter_code
_entity_poly.pdbx_strand_id
1 'polypeptide(L)'
;SSSNTSSSGGETSCSSGATVRRAATSTCDQEFNCEVASEYCEIFHPGQPDAMITYMCKALPDACLDAVDCTCLMEQNVFGECMPSPEGGLVVSIFAP
;
A
#
# COMPACT_ATOMS: atom_id res chain seq x y z
N SER A 1 -42.19 23.43 2.20
CA SER A 1 -42.32 22.51 1.06
C SER A 1 -40.95 22.21 0.50
N SER A 2 -40.70 20.92 0.36
CA SER A 2 -39.48 20.24 -0.05
C SER A 2 -39.04 20.59 -1.48
N SER A 3 -37.74 20.49 -1.75
CA SER A 3 -37.13 19.67 -2.83
C SER A 3 -35.71 20.17 -3.12
N ASN A 4 -34.69 19.44 -2.66
CA ASN A 4 -33.36 19.48 -3.28
C ASN A 4 -33.06 18.07 -3.75
N THR A 5 -32.95 17.94 -5.06
CA THR A 5 -32.74 16.70 -5.82
C THR A 5 -31.24 16.43 -5.93
N SER A 6 -30.88 15.18 -5.63
CA SER A 6 -29.55 14.57 -5.68
C SER A 6 -28.89 14.63 -7.06
N SER A 7 -27.54 14.70 -7.08
CA SER A 7 -26.74 13.93 -8.04
C SER A 7 -25.28 13.77 -7.56
N SER A 8 -24.99 12.55 -7.11
CA SER A 8 -23.74 11.80 -7.27
C SER A 8 -22.42 12.44 -6.82
N GLY A 9 -22.20 12.46 -5.51
CA GLY A 9 -20.87 12.63 -4.91
C GLY A 9 -20.48 11.38 -4.12
N GLY A 10 -19.28 10.87 -4.39
CA GLY A 10 -18.51 10.04 -3.46
C GLY A 10 -18.81 8.54 -3.49
N GLU A 11 -18.28 7.83 -4.47
CA GLU A 11 -17.99 6.40 -4.30
C GLU A 11 -16.67 6.21 -3.54
N THR A 12 -16.66 6.63 -2.28
CA THR A 12 -15.76 6.04 -1.28
C THR A 12 -16.43 4.76 -0.80
N SER A 13 -16.19 3.64 -1.48
CA SER A 13 -16.64 2.33 -1.03
C SER A 13 -15.44 1.51 -0.55
N CYS A 14 -14.96 1.86 0.64
CA CYS A 14 -14.35 0.86 1.52
C CYS A 14 -15.48 -0.07 1.99
N SER A 15 -15.73 -1.14 1.23
CA SER A 15 -16.71 -2.15 1.61
C SER A 15 -16.27 -2.84 2.91
N SER A 16 -16.97 -2.45 3.97
CA SER A 16 -16.89 -3.05 5.30
C SER A 16 -17.52 -4.43 5.27
N GLY A 17 -16.69 -5.48 5.34
CA GLY A 17 -17.19 -6.84 5.23
C GLY A 17 -16.18 -7.95 5.52
N ALA A 18 -15.34 -7.82 6.55
CA ALA A 18 -14.66 -8.98 7.14
C ALA A 18 -14.24 -8.70 8.59
N THR A 19 -15.02 -9.21 9.54
CA THR A 19 -14.53 -9.56 10.87
C THR A 19 -13.39 -10.57 10.71
N VAL A 20 -12.12 -10.12 10.79
CA VAL A 20 -10.93 -10.83 11.30
C VAL A 20 -9.74 -9.85 11.27
N ARG A 21 -9.32 -9.41 12.46
CA ARG A 21 -7.99 -8.91 12.86
C ARG A 21 -7.16 -8.08 11.85
N ARG A 22 -7.11 -6.75 12.09
CA ARG A 22 -6.09 -5.78 11.62
C ARG A 22 -5.44 -6.12 10.26
N ALA A 23 -6.15 -5.81 9.18
CA ALA A 23 -5.52 -5.43 7.92
C ALA A 23 -5.96 -3.99 7.64
N ALA A 24 -5.16 -3.01 8.05
CA ALA A 24 -5.26 -1.68 7.48
C ALA A 24 -4.71 -1.81 6.06
N THR A 25 -5.55 -2.22 5.10
CA THR A 25 -5.20 -2.12 3.68
C THR A 25 -5.40 -0.67 3.26
N SER A 26 -4.59 0.23 3.80
CA SER A 26 -4.40 1.54 3.19
C SER A 26 -3.65 1.29 1.90
N THR A 27 -4.22 1.70 0.77
CA THR A 27 -3.50 1.73 -0.49
C THR A 27 -2.45 2.83 -0.41
N CYS A 28 -1.29 2.64 -1.04
CA CYS A 28 -0.37 3.75 -1.23
C CYS A 28 -1.06 4.82 -2.10
N ASP A 29 -0.81 6.10 -1.85
CA ASP A 29 -1.33 7.16 -2.72
C ASP A 29 -0.67 7.09 -4.11
N GLN A 30 -1.08 7.97 -5.03
CA GLN A 30 -0.54 8.07 -6.39
C GLN A 30 0.97 8.36 -6.42
N GLU A 31 1.52 8.82 -5.30
CA GLU A 31 2.94 9.10 -5.12
C GLU A 31 3.71 7.92 -4.49
N PHE A 32 3.08 6.76 -4.35
CA PHE A 32 3.63 5.53 -3.74
C PHE A 32 4.05 5.70 -2.27
N ASN A 33 3.37 6.61 -1.57
CA ASN A 33 3.61 6.88 -0.16
C ASN A 33 2.47 6.32 0.70
N CYS A 34 2.84 5.90 1.91
CA CYS A 34 1.91 5.48 2.94
C CYS A 34 1.65 6.61 3.93
N GLU A 35 0.45 6.66 4.49
CA GLU A 35 0.06 7.69 5.46
C GLU A 35 0.94 7.66 6.73
N VAL A 36 1.43 6.47 7.09
CA VAL A 36 2.25 6.26 8.27
C VAL A 36 3.73 6.12 7.86
N ALA A 37 4.59 6.93 8.48
CA ALA A 37 6.04 6.91 8.21
C ALA A 37 6.73 5.58 8.56
N SER A 38 6.09 4.73 9.38
CA SER A 38 6.56 3.39 9.73
C SER A 38 6.02 2.31 8.79
N GLU A 39 5.59 2.67 7.58
CA GLU A 39 5.09 1.77 6.55
C GLU A 39 5.89 1.95 5.25
N TYR A 40 5.93 0.89 4.44
CA TYR A 40 6.44 0.90 3.08
C TYR A 40 5.32 0.55 2.11
N CYS A 41 5.41 1.05 0.88
CA CYS A 41 4.48 0.73 -0.18
C CYS A 41 4.89 -0.56 -0.88
N GLU A 42 4.03 -1.57 -0.90
CA GLU A 42 4.20 -2.81 -1.65
C GLU A 42 3.37 -2.76 -2.94
N ILE A 43 4.03 -2.98 -4.08
CA ILE A 43 3.40 -3.05 -5.40
C ILE A 43 3.52 -4.49 -5.90
N PHE A 44 2.41 -5.20 -6.01
CA PHE A 44 2.37 -6.55 -6.54
C PHE A 44 2.00 -6.56 -8.01
N HIS A 45 2.91 -7.01 -8.85
CA HIS A 45 2.75 -7.22 -10.28
C HIS A 45 2.42 -8.70 -10.53
N PRO A 46 1.14 -9.07 -10.70
CA PRO A 46 0.80 -10.42 -11.12
C PRO A 46 1.33 -10.66 -12.55
N GLY A 47 2.18 -11.68 -12.76
CA GLY A 47 2.78 -12.01 -14.06
C GLY A 47 1.79 -12.47 -15.16
N GLN A 48 0.48 -12.31 -14.93
CA GLN A 48 -0.57 -12.66 -15.87
C GLN A 48 -1.00 -11.43 -16.67
N PRO A 49 -1.18 -11.54 -18.00
CA PRO A 49 -1.80 -10.48 -18.78
C PRO A 49 -3.21 -10.19 -18.23
N ASP A 50 -3.58 -8.91 -18.18
CA ASP A 50 -4.86 -8.40 -17.65
C ASP A 50 -5.09 -8.55 -16.14
N ALA A 51 -4.14 -9.09 -15.38
CA ALA A 51 -4.26 -9.11 -13.93
C ALA A 51 -3.96 -7.74 -13.32
N MET A 52 -4.77 -7.35 -12.33
CA MET A 52 -4.67 -6.03 -11.70
C MET A 52 -3.44 -5.94 -10.80
N ILE A 53 -2.64 -4.89 -11.01
CA ILE A 53 -1.55 -4.53 -10.09
C ILE A 53 -2.17 -4.12 -8.76
N THR A 54 -1.63 -4.65 -7.66
CA THR A 54 -2.12 -4.34 -6.31
C THR A 54 -1.13 -3.43 -5.60
N TYR A 55 -1.63 -2.39 -4.93
CA TYR A 55 -0.84 -1.44 -4.16
C TYR A 55 -1.26 -1.51 -2.69
N MET A 56 -0.32 -1.74 -1.78
CA MET A 56 -0.62 -1.97 -0.37
C MET A 56 0.43 -1.32 0.53
N CYS A 57 0.00 -0.55 1.52
CA CYS A 57 0.88 -0.16 2.60
C CYS A 57 1.09 -1.31 3.57
N LYS A 58 2.35 -1.54 3.94
CA LYS A 58 2.79 -2.59 4.85
C LYS A 58 3.62 -1.97 5.95
N ALA A 59 3.39 -2.39 7.19
CA ALA A 59 4.25 -1.99 8.29
C ALA A 59 5.69 -2.41 8.04
N LEU A 60 6.63 -1.49 8.30
CA LEU A 60 8.03 -1.84 8.38
C LEU A 60 8.21 -2.89 9.48
N PRO A 61 9.09 -3.88 9.27
CA PRO A 61 9.50 -4.78 10.35
C PRO A 61 10.07 -3.96 11.52
N ASP A 62 9.83 -4.39 12.77
CA ASP A 62 10.33 -3.69 13.95
C ASP A 62 11.85 -3.44 13.90
N ALA A 63 12.60 -4.39 13.32
CA ALA A 63 14.05 -4.28 13.13
C ALA A 63 14.48 -3.14 12.17
N CYS A 64 13.57 -2.64 11.33
CA CYS A 64 13.81 -1.59 10.34
C CYS A 64 13.17 -0.25 10.71
N LEU A 65 12.55 -0.14 11.89
CA LEU A 65 11.95 1.13 12.33
C LEU A 65 13.00 2.21 12.60
N ASP A 66 14.17 1.84 13.11
CA ASP A 66 15.30 2.75 13.34
C ASP A 66 16.12 3.03 12.06
N ALA A 67 16.04 2.15 11.07
CA ALA A 67 16.77 2.23 9.81
C ALA A 67 15.86 1.90 8.63
N VAL A 68 15.08 2.89 8.21
CA VAL A 68 14.13 2.79 7.09
C VAL A 68 14.90 2.81 5.77
N ASP A 69 15.53 1.68 5.45
CA ASP A 69 16.29 1.48 4.22
C ASP A 69 15.96 0.13 3.57
N CYS A 70 16.08 0.09 2.24
CA CYS A 70 15.88 -1.13 1.46
C CYS A 70 16.78 -2.29 1.91
N THR A 71 17.99 -1.99 2.38
CA THR A 71 18.93 -2.99 2.89
C THR A 71 18.31 -3.75 4.06
N CYS A 72 17.72 -3.03 5.03
CA CYS A 72 17.09 -3.66 6.19
C CYS A 72 15.88 -4.50 5.77
N LEU A 73 15.03 -3.99 4.87
CA LEU A 73 13.89 -4.75 4.35
C LEU A 73 14.30 -6.07 3.71
N MET A 74 15.37 -6.06 2.89
CA MET A 74 15.90 -7.28 2.28
C MET A 74 16.46 -8.25 3.34
N GLU A 75 17.15 -7.76 4.37
CA GLU A 75 17.62 -8.59 5.49
C GLU A 75 16.46 -9.21 6.30
N GLN A 76 15.31 -8.55 6.34
CA GLN A 76 14.08 -9.06 6.96
C GLN A 76 13.26 -10.00 6.06
N ASN A 77 13.80 -10.44 4.92
CA ASN A 77 13.12 -11.30 3.93
C ASN A 77 11.89 -10.64 3.29
N VAL A 78 11.86 -9.31 3.15
CA VAL A 78 10.92 -8.66 2.25
C VAL A 78 11.46 -8.81 0.82
N PHE A 79 10.81 -9.68 0.04
CA PHE A 79 11.25 -10.04 -1.31
C PHE A 79 10.66 -9.08 -2.35
N GLY A 80 11.51 -8.53 -3.22
CA GLY A 80 11.10 -7.65 -4.31
C GLY A 80 12.21 -6.70 -4.74
N GLU A 81 11.91 -5.82 -5.68
CA GLU A 81 12.74 -4.66 -6.01
C GLU A 81 12.38 -3.52 -5.06
N CYS A 82 13.27 -3.19 -4.13
CA CYS A 82 13.08 -2.07 -3.22
C CYS A 82 13.75 -0.80 -3.75
N MET A 83 13.03 0.32 -3.73
CA MET A 83 13.51 1.65 -4.10
C MET A 83 13.03 2.70 -3.09
N PRO A 84 13.85 3.71 -2.75
CA PRO A 84 13.39 4.86 -1.98
C PRO A 84 12.42 5.72 -2.81
N SER A 85 11.35 6.18 -2.18
CA SER A 85 10.43 7.17 -2.77
C SER A 85 11.07 8.57 -2.76
N PRO A 86 10.89 9.39 -3.82
CA PRO A 86 11.41 10.76 -3.86
C PRO A 86 10.83 11.68 -2.77
N GLU A 87 9.67 11.35 -2.22
CA GLU A 87 9.01 12.14 -1.16
C GLU A 87 9.33 11.62 0.26
N GLY A 88 10.13 10.56 0.35
CA GLY A 88 10.43 9.86 1.59
C GLY A 88 9.60 8.58 1.74
N GLY A 89 10.18 7.56 2.37
CA GLY A 89 9.59 6.22 2.45
C GLY A 89 10.19 5.23 1.44
N LEU A 90 9.70 3.99 1.46
CA LEU A 90 10.21 2.89 0.64
C LEU A 90 9.09 2.29 -0.20
N VAL A 91 9.43 1.91 -1.42
CA VAL A 91 8.56 1.21 -2.37
C VAL A 91 9.19 -0.15 -2.68
N VAL A 92 8.41 -1.21 -2.57
CA VAL A 92 8.82 -2.60 -2.85
C VAL A 92 7.95 -3.15 -3.95
N SER A 93 8.53 -3.44 -5.10
CA SER A 93 7.84 -4.07 -6.24
C SER A 93 8.08 -5.57 -6.25
N ILE A 94 7.00 -6.35 -6.19
CA ILE A 94 7.02 -7.81 -6.21
C ILE A 94 6.52 -8.28 -7.57
N PHE A 95 7.37 -8.98 -8.31
CA PHE A 95 7.03 -9.54 -9.61
C PHE A 95 6.76 -11.02 -9.47
N ALA A 96 5.50 -11.42 -9.65
CA ALA A 96 5.14 -12.83 -9.76
C ALA A 96 5.48 -13.34 -11.18
N PRO A 97 5.91 -14.61 -11.30
CA PRO A 97 6.20 -15.24 -12.59
C PRO A 97 4.96 -15.44 -13.47
#